data_AF-A0A8W8LYQ0-F1
#
_entry.id   AF-A0A8W8LYQ0-F1
#
_cell.length_a   1.000
_cell.length_b   1.000
_cell.length_c   1.000
_cell.angle_alpha   90.00
_cell.angle_beta   90.00
_cell.angle_gamma   90.00
#
_symmetry.space_group_name_H-M   'P 1'
#
loop_
_entity.id
_entity.type
_entity.pdbx_description
1 polymer ?
#
loop_
_entity_poly.entity_id
_entity_poly.type
_entity_poly.pdbx_seq_one_letter_code
_entity_poly.pdbx_strand_id
1 'polypeptide(L)'
;QLNPYIEDVLSRIQDLLVLNTPDNGYQHLLSNEDQLFIYETAGSLIVSSSLSPERKHHLMKELLSPIASKFESLLSKLQGETDEKRQYAYAQSINMATSLASRVSKGFSSQQTMQACGCVETFTDLLKIFLQAVNVPTHRQLIQTGVRQYLHRMVVCLEKEILPFVPVVLENLLKQPEAKELHDFLPLMNQLIMKFKAAIVPFLQQVFMPLVSTIFQVLSTPSDDLDQVTAVEKKMLQRSYYLFLSTIISNDCLDVIKNQEMNNLHSLLLTVVQGAADIPDPQSQKMCYNIMKKLVETWGGPNGLAGFVDFMYKSFLPACFLGPMKPTFDLNDGQTSLALGECAQCLRCMLDKRGQEFLTYLSTDYLPKLNVPAENIQELCEALKTDNKTFRTYLKNFFLKAKS
;
A
#
# COMPACT_ATOMS: atom_id res chain seq x y z
N GLN A 1 -34.88 -20.08 3.12
CA GLN A 1 -35.21 -19.34 1.89
C GLN A 1 -35.86 -18.03 2.30
N LEU A 2 -35.13 -16.91 2.24
CA LEU A 2 -35.65 -15.58 2.60
C LEU A 2 -36.26 -14.83 1.40
N ASN A 3 -36.09 -15.35 0.19
CA ASN A 3 -36.47 -14.71 -1.08
C ASN A 3 -37.86 -14.06 -1.12
N PRO A 4 -38.96 -14.68 -0.65
CA PRO A 4 -40.28 -14.03 -0.70
C PRO A 4 -40.43 -12.86 0.28
N TYR A 5 -39.56 -12.74 1.29
CA TYR A 5 -39.63 -11.71 2.32
C TYR A 5 -38.63 -10.58 2.11
N ILE A 6 -37.83 -10.59 1.03
CA ILE A 6 -36.74 -9.61 0.86
C ILE A 6 -37.28 -8.19 0.75
N GLU A 7 -38.31 -7.97 -0.08
CA GLU A 7 -38.90 -6.64 -0.24
C GLU A 7 -39.63 -6.17 1.04
N ASP A 8 -40.28 -7.09 1.75
CA ASP A 8 -40.91 -6.82 3.05
C ASP A 8 -39.87 -6.48 4.13
N VAL A 9 -38.72 -7.15 4.13
CA VAL A 9 -37.62 -6.85 5.05
C VAL A 9 -37.00 -5.50 4.71
N LEU A 10 -36.71 -5.23 3.42
CA LEU A 10 -36.12 -3.97 2.98
C LEU A 10 -37.03 -2.77 3.27
N SER A 11 -38.34 -2.91 3.08
CA SER A 11 -39.31 -1.87 3.43
C SER A 11 -39.38 -1.62 4.94
N ARG A 12 -39.35 -2.67 5.76
CA ARG A 12 -39.40 -2.54 7.24
C ARG A 12 -38.13 -1.96 7.86
N ILE A 13 -36.97 -2.11 7.21
CA ILE A 13 -35.72 -1.51 7.69
C ILE A 13 -35.49 -0.10 7.13
N GLN A 14 -36.36 0.42 6.28
CA GLN A 14 -36.16 1.71 5.61
C GLN A 14 -35.97 2.87 6.60
N ASP A 15 -36.70 2.85 7.72
CA ASP A 15 -36.55 3.83 8.79
C ASP A 15 -35.17 3.77 9.47
N LEU A 16 -34.56 2.57 9.53
CA LEU A 16 -33.22 2.36 10.10
C LEU A 16 -32.09 2.78 9.14
N LEU A 17 -32.39 2.93 7.85
CA LEU A 17 -31.45 3.35 6.81
C LEU A 17 -31.31 4.88 6.74
N VAL A 18 -32.02 5.66 7.56
CA VAL A 18 -31.93 7.11 7.55
C VAL A 18 -30.55 7.57 8.05
N LEU A 19 -29.75 8.13 7.14
CA LEU A 19 -28.48 8.80 7.45
C LEU A 19 -28.65 9.88 8.53
N ASN A 20 -27.83 9.80 9.57
CA ASN A 20 -27.75 10.80 10.63
C ASN A 20 -27.02 12.05 10.12
N THR A 21 -27.65 13.22 10.27
CA THR A 21 -27.08 14.50 9.86
C THR A 21 -27.26 15.52 10.99
N PRO A 22 -26.41 16.55 11.09
CA PRO A 22 -26.51 17.55 12.16
C PRO A 22 -27.87 18.29 12.19
N ASP A 23 -28.56 18.35 11.05
CA ASP A 23 -29.75 19.19 10.88
C ASP A 23 -31.08 18.44 11.02
N ASN A 24 -31.08 17.10 10.96
CA ASN A 24 -32.32 16.34 10.87
C ASN A 24 -32.95 16.01 12.23
N GLY A 25 -32.29 16.35 13.34
CA GLY A 25 -32.81 16.13 14.71
C GLY A 25 -33.13 14.66 15.02
N TYR A 26 -32.61 13.72 14.24
CA TYR A 26 -32.93 12.31 14.36
C TYR A 26 -32.29 11.74 15.63
N GLN A 27 -33.11 11.27 16.59
CA GLN A 27 -32.60 10.61 17.78
C GLN A 27 -31.99 9.25 17.39
N HIS A 28 -30.78 8.98 17.89
CA HIS A 28 -30.03 7.75 17.63
C HIS A 28 -30.80 6.50 18.06
N LEU A 29 -31.60 5.92 17.16
CA LEU A 29 -32.17 4.58 17.35
C LEU A 29 -31.08 3.50 17.25
N LEU A 30 -30.04 3.78 16.45
CA LEU A 30 -28.89 2.90 16.23
C LEU A 30 -27.58 3.68 16.37
N SER A 31 -26.53 2.98 16.81
CA SER A 31 -25.18 3.52 16.71
C SER A 31 -24.72 3.59 15.25
N ASN A 32 -23.72 4.42 14.99
CA ASN A 32 -23.11 4.51 13.66
C ASN A 32 -22.55 3.17 13.17
N GLU A 33 -22.02 2.32 14.08
CA GLU A 33 -21.52 1.00 13.73
C GLU A 33 -22.64 0.01 13.40
N ASP A 34 -23.75 0.04 14.16
CA ASP A 34 -24.92 -0.80 13.89
C ASP A 34 -25.51 -0.48 12.52
N GLN A 35 -25.58 0.81 12.16
CA GLN A 35 -26.09 1.23 10.86
C GLN A 35 -25.25 0.68 9.70
N LEU A 36 -23.91 0.58 9.85
CA LEU A 36 -23.04 -0.05 8.85
C LEU A 36 -23.42 -1.52 8.61
N PHE A 37 -23.78 -2.28 9.66
CA PHE A 37 -24.22 -3.66 9.54
C PHE A 37 -25.59 -3.80 8.89
N ILE A 38 -26.52 -2.87 9.15
CA ILE A 38 -27.83 -2.87 8.49
C ILE A 38 -27.68 -2.64 6.98
N TYR A 39 -26.85 -1.69 6.55
CA TYR A 39 -26.56 -1.45 5.13
C TYR A 39 -25.83 -2.62 4.47
N GLU A 40 -24.88 -3.26 5.16
CA GLU A 40 -24.21 -4.48 4.68
C GLU A 40 -25.20 -5.64 4.51
N THR A 41 -26.14 -5.79 5.44
CA THR A 41 -27.20 -6.79 5.39
C THR A 41 -28.15 -6.53 4.21
N ALA A 42 -28.61 -5.28 4.04
CA ALA A 42 -29.48 -4.89 2.93
C ALA A 42 -28.81 -5.18 1.57
N GLY A 43 -27.54 -4.79 1.40
CA GLY A 43 -26.77 -5.08 0.18
C GLY A 43 -26.64 -6.57 -0.07
N SER A 44 -26.31 -7.35 0.96
CA SER A 44 -26.15 -8.81 0.87
C SER A 44 -27.46 -9.52 0.53
N LEU A 45 -28.59 -9.09 1.09
CA LEU A 45 -29.91 -9.62 0.77
C LEU A 45 -30.28 -9.37 -0.71
N ILE A 46 -30.05 -8.16 -1.22
CA ILE A 46 -30.31 -7.84 -2.62
C ILE A 46 -29.46 -8.72 -3.54
N VAL A 47 -28.16 -8.84 -3.28
CA VAL A 47 -27.25 -9.62 -4.12
C VAL A 47 -27.57 -11.12 -4.09
N SER A 48 -27.85 -11.68 -2.91
CA SER A 48 -28.13 -13.11 -2.73
C SER A 48 -29.55 -13.53 -3.14
N SER A 49 -30.45 -12.58 -3.40
CA SER A 49 -31.81 -12.85 -3.83
C SER A 49 -31.87 -13.59 -5.18
N SER A 50 -32.96 -14.32 -5.42
CA SER A 50 -33.25 -14.91 -6.73
C SER A 50 -34.00 -13.96 -7.68
N LEU A 51 -33.97 -12.65 -7.42
CA LEU A 51 -34.63 -11.63 -8.24
C LEU A 51 -33.91 -11.44 -9.59
N SER A 52 -34.60 -10.88 -10.58
CA SER A 52 -33.98 -10.55 -11.87
C SER A 52 -32.90 -9.47 -11.70
N PRO A 53 -31.88 -9.40 -12.59
CA PRO A 53 -30.86 -8.35 -12.54
C PRO A 53 -31.45 -6.94 -12.53
N GLU A 54 -32.51 -6.69 -13.27
CA GLU A 54 -33.18 -5.38 -13.35
C GLU A 54 -33.81 -4.99 -12.00
N ARG A 55 -34.45 -5.96 -11.33
CA ARG A 55 -35.04 -5.71 -10.01
C ARG A 55 -33.97 -5.53 -8.94
N LYS A 56 -32.87 -6.30 -9.00
CA LYS A 56 -31.72 -6.11 -8.10
C LYS A 56 -31.08 -4.73 -8.29
N HIS A 57 -30.87 -4.32 -9.54
CA HIS A 57 -30.38 -2.99 -9.88
C HIS A 57 -31.29 -1.90 -9.30
N HIS A 58 -32.61 -2.03 -9.48
CA HIS A 58 -33.58 -1.06 -8.98
C HIS A 58 -33.53 -0.95 -7.44
N LEU A 59 -33.60 -2.07 -6.71
CA LEU A 59 -33.52 -2.07 -5.25
C LEU A 59 -32.18 -1.51 -4.74
N MET A 60 -31.08 -1.81 -5.44
CA MET A 60 -29.76 -1.26 -5.11
C MET A 60 -29.71 0.25 -5.32
N LYS A 61 -30.34 0.75 -6.40
CA LYS A 61 -30.45 2.18 -6.68
C LYS A 61 -31.32 2.89 -5.63
N GLU A 62 -32.44 2.30 -5.22
CA GLU A 62 -33.28 2.83 -4.14
C GLU A 62 -32.52 2.89 -2.80
N LEU A 63 -31.69 1.89 -2.51
CA LEU A 63 -30.85 1.86 -1.31
C LEU A 63 -29.76 2.94 -1.31
N LEU A 64 -29.13 3.20 -2.46
CA LEU A 64 -27.98 4.11 -2.58
C LEU A 64 -28.35 5.56 -2.89
N SER A 65 -29.50 5.83 -3.53
CA SER A 65 -29.92 7.19 -3.92
C SER A 65 -30.06 8.17 -2.73
N PRO A 66 -30.56 7.75 -1.55
CA PRO A 66 -30.58 8.60 -0.37
C PRO A 66 -29.17 8.94 0.15
N ILE A 67 -28.20 8.04 -0.04
CA ILE A 67 -26.80 8.30 0.32
C ILE A 67 -26.22 9.36 -0.61
N ALA A 68 -26.41 9.19 -1.93
CA ALA A 68 -25.92 10.11 -2.96
C ALA A 68 -26.44 11.55 -2.74
N SER A 69 -27.76 11.71 -2.64
CA SER A 69 -28.40 13.02 -2.48
C SER A 69 -28.00 13.72 -1.17
N LYS A 70 -27.94 12.97 -0.06
CA LYS A 70 -27.49 13.51 1.22
C LYS A 70 -26.01 13.88 1.19
N PHE A 71 -25.16 13.10 0.55
CA PHE A 71 -23.75 13.41 0.40
C PHE A 71 -23.54 14.75 -0.30
N GLU A 72 -24.20 14.99 -1.44
CA GLU A 72 -24.10 16.26 -2.18
C GLU A 72 -24.62 17.46 -1.35
N SER A 73 -25.73 17.26 -0.65
CA SER A 73 -26.29 18.27 0.25
C SER A 73 -25.34 18.60 1.40
N LEU A 74 -24.76 17.59 2.05
CA LEU A 74 -23.80 17.75 3.14
C LEU A 74 -22.50 18.42 2.67
N LEU A 75 -22.02 18.04 1.48
CA LEU A 75 -20.83 18.64 0.88
C LEU A 75 -21.03 20.14 0.63
N SER A 76 -22.19 20.51 0.09
CA SER A 76 -22.55 21.92 -0.15
C SER A 76 -22.65 22.70 1.16
N LYS A 77 -23.24 22.09 2.21
CA LYS A 77 -23.35 22.70 3.54
C LYS A 77 -22.00 22.88 4.22
N LEU A 78 -21.12 21.88 4.14
CA LEU A 78 -19.78 21.96 4.69
C LEU A 78 -18.98 23.13 4.11
N GLN A 79 -19.11 23.38 2.80
CA GLN A 79 -18.41 24.47 2.11
C GLN A 79 -18.96 25.86 2.47
N GLY A 80 -20.24 25.97 2.82
CA GLY A 80 -20.88 27.21 3.22
C GLY A 80 -20.92 27.48 4.72
N GLU A 81 -20.57 26.50 5.55
CA GLU A 81 -20.57 26.62 7.01
C GLU A 81 -19.26 27.25 7.51
N THR A 82 -19.36 28.06 8.56
CA THR A 82 -18.23 28.74 9.19
C THR A 82 -17.97 28.26 10.62
N ASP A 83 -18.95 27.65 11.27
CA ASP A 83 -18.79 27.09 12.61
C ASP A 83 -18.00 25.77 12.57
N GLU A 84 -16.85 25.72 13.23
CA GLU A 84 -15.95 24.56 13.22
C GLU A 84 -16.61 23.28 13.74
N LYS A 85 -17.48 23.37 14.75
CA LYS A 85 -18.15 22.18 15.31
C LYS A 85 -19.15 21.60 14.31
N ARG A 86 -19.90 22.46 13.61
CA ARG A 86 -20.82 22.05 12.55
C ARG A 86 -20.09 21.55 11.31
N GLN A 87 -18.99 22.19 10.90
CA GLN A 87 -18.13 21.69 9.84
C GLN A 87 -17.64 20.28 10.15
N TYR A 88 -17.16 20.04 11.37
CA TYR A 88 -16.72 18.70 11.79
C TYR A 88 -17.87 17.69 11.75
N ALA A 89 -19.06 18.05 12.23
CA ALA A 89 -20.22 17.19 12.20
C ALA A 89 -20.67 16.86 10.76
N TYR A 90 -20.64 17.83 9.84
CA TYR A 90 -20.90 17.57 8.42
C TYR A 90 -19.84 16.65 7.80
N ALA A 91 -18.56 16.87 8.09
CA ALA A 91 -17.47 16.00 7.63
C ALA A 91 -17.61 14.55 8.14
N GLN A 92 -18.07 14.36 9.38
CA GLN A 92 -18.40 13.05 9.93
C GLN A 92 -19.57 12.38 9.18
N SER A 93 -20.64 13.13 8.88
CA SER A 93 -21.76 12.59 8.09
C SER A 93 -21.36 12.26 6.65
N ILE A 94 -20.49 13.05 6.02
CA ILE A 94 -19.91 12.78 4.69
C ILE A 94 -19.11 11.48 4.72
N ASN A 95 -18.21 11.33 5.71
CA ASN A 95 -17.45 10.11 5.91
C ASN A 95 -18.38 8.90 6.09
N MET A 96 -19.39 9.02 6.97
CA MET A 96 -20.37 7.97 7.21
C MET A 96 -21.12 7.57 5.93
N ALA A 97 -21.58 8.52 5.12
CA ALA A 97 -22.25 8.25 3.84
C ALA A 97 -21.38 7.38 2.91
N THR A 98 -20.10 7.71 2.77
CA THR A 98 -19.16 6.90 1.96
C THR A 98 -18.91 5.52 2.56
N SER A 99 -18.81 5.40 3.88
CA SER A 99 -18.63 4.12 4.58
C SER A 99 -19.86 3.22 4.45
N LEU A 100 -21.09 3.77 4.50
CA LEU A 100 -22.32 3.02 4.28
C LEU A 100 -22.38 2.46 2.86
N ALA A 101 -22.10 3.27 1.85
CA ALA A 101 -22.02 2.81 0.47
C ALA A 101 -20.93 1.73 0.27
N SER A 102 -19.79 1.88 0.95
CA SER A 102 -18.72 0.87 0.96
C SER A 102 -19.20 -0.44 1.59
N ARG A 103 -19.99 -0.39 2.66
CA ARG A 103 -20.59 -1.57 3.31
C ARG A 103 -21.61 -2.27 2.43
N VAL A 104 -22.47 -1.54 1.74
CA VAL A 104 -23.42 -2.11 0.77
C VAL A 104 -22.66 -2.90 -0.31
N SER A 105 -21.52 -2.38 -0.78
CA SER A 105 -20.70 -3.05 -1.80
C SER A 105 -20.13 -4.40 -1.35
N LYS A 106 -20.09 -4.72 -0.05
CA LYS A 106 -19.57 -6.00 0.46
C LYS A 106 -20.43 -7.19 0.07
N GLY A 107 -21.71 -6.98 -0.27
CA GLY A 107 -22.54 -8.02 -0.86
C GLY A 107 -21.96 -8.58 -2.17
N PHE A 108 -21.10 -7.82 -2.86
CA PHE A 108 -20.41 -8.24 -4.08
C PHE A 108 -19.02 -8.78 -3.77
N SER A 109 -18.72 -10.00 -4.24
CA SER A 109 -17.40 -10.62 -4.10
C SER A 109 -16.43 -10.22 -5.21
N SER A 110 -16.94 -9.82 -6.38
CA SER A 110 -16.15 -9.44 -7.56
C SER A 110 -16.94 -8.59 -8.56
N GLN A 111 -16.29 -8.13 -9.62
CA GLN A 111 -16.96 -7.48 -10.76
C GLN A 111 -18.01 -8.37 -11.41
N GLN A 112 -17.77 -9.68 -11.49
CA GLN A 112 -18.73 -10.61 -12.06
C GLN A 112 -20.06 -10.59 -11.31
N THR A 113 -20.02 -10.58 -9.97
CA THR A 113 -21.25 -10.49 -9.16
C THR A 113 -21.98 -9.17 -9.34
N MET A 114 -21.24 -8.08 -9.55
CA MET A 114 -21.81 -6.75 -9.75
C MET A 114 -22.45 -6.61 -11.13
N GLN A 115 -21.80 -7.15 -12.17
CA GLN A 115 -22.34 -7.26 -13.53
C GLN A 115 -23.61 -8.14 -13.57
N ALA A 116 -23.59 -9.29 -12.90
CA ALA A 116 -24.74 -10.20 -12.83
C ALA A 116 -25.97 -9.57 -12.15
N CYS A 117 -25.76 -8.57 -11.28
CA CYS A 117 -26.85 -7.81 -10.66
C CYS A 117 -27.18 -6.50 -11.40
N GLY A 118 -26.50 -6.19 -12.51
CA GLY A 118 -26.67 -4.92 -13.23
C GLY A 118 -26.22 -3.68 -12.45
N CYS A 119 -25.41 -3.82 -11.40
CA CYS A 119 -25.14 -2.71 -10.46
C CYS A 119 -23.87 -1.89 -10.79
N VAL A 120 -23.15 -2.20 -11.87
CA VAL A 120 -21.86 -1.54 -12.21
C VAL A 120 -22.04 -0.03 -12.36
N GLU A 121 -23.05 0.40 -13.13
CA GLU A 121 -23.33 1.82 -13.37
C GLU A 121 -23.67 2.56 -12.08
N THR A 122 -24.54 1.99 -11.24
CA THR A 122 -24.95 2.59 -9.96
C THR A 122 -23.77 2.90 -9.04
N PHE A 123 -22.81 1.98 -8.92
CA PHE A 123 -21.61 2.20 -8.10
C PHE A 123 -20.60 3.11 -8.79
N THR A 124 -20.53 3.10 -10.12
CA THR A 124 -19.66 4.01 -10.88
C THR A 124 -20.14 5.47 -10.78
N ASP A 125 -21.45 5.71 -10.82
CA ASP A 125 -22.01 7.05 -10.64
C ASP A 125 -21.84 7.54 -9.20
N LEU A 126 -22.04 6.66 -8.22
CA LEU A 126 -21.79 7.00 -6.83
C LEU A 126 -20.31 7.32 -6.58
N LEU A 127 -19.39 6.62 -7.24
CA LEU A 127 -17.97 6.96 -7.22
C LEU A 127 -17.71 8.38 -7.74
N LYS A 128 -18.30 8.76 -8.89
CA LYS A 128 -18.15 10.13 -9.44
C LYS A 128 -18.60 11.19 -8.44
N ILE A 129 -19.70 10.94 -7.73
CA ILE A 129 -20.22 11.84 -6.68
C ILE A 129 -19.21 11.94 -5.53
N PHE A 130 -18.73 10.80 -5.01
CA PHE A 130 -17.80 10.81 -3.88
C PHE A 130 -16.44 11.44 -4.20
N LEU A 131 -15.99 11.35 -5.44
CA LEU A 131 -14.74 11.98 -5.88
C LEU A 131 -14.79 13.52 -5.84
N GLN A 132 -15.97 14.13 -5.85
CA GLN A 132 -16.11 15.58 -5.69
C GLN A 132 -15.57 16.06 -4.33
N ALA A 133 -15.65 15.22 -3.29
CA ALA A 133 -15.21 15.59 -1.95
C ALA A 133 -13.69 15.50 -1.73
N VAL A 134 -12.93 14.93 -2.68
CA VAL A 134 -11.47 14.81 -2.59
C VAL A 134 -10.77 16.17 -2.58
N ASN A 135 -11.41 17.19 -3.18
CA ASN A 135 -10.88 18.56 -3.27
C ASN A 135 -11.29 19.45 -2.09
N VAL A 136 -11.98 18.93 -1.08
CA VAL A 136 -12.41 19.72 0.06
C VAL A 136 -11.23 19.96 1.01
N PRO A 137 -10.87 21.23 1.30
CA PRO A 137 -9.78 21.52 2.22
C PRO A 137 -10.19 21.31 3.70
N THR A 138 -11.45 21.58 4.04
CA THR A 138 -11.97 21.47 5.41
C THR A 138 -12.12 20.01 5.85
N HIS A 139 -11.51 19.65 6.99
CA HIS A 139 -11.51 18.28 7.52
C HIS A 139 -11.11 17.20 6.48
N ARG A 140 -10.21 17.57 5.55
CA ARG A 140 -9.74 16.75 4.43
C ARG A 140 -9.42 15.30 4.80
N GLN A 141 -8.60 15.07 5.83
CA GLN A 141 -8.20 13.72 6.26
C GLN A 141 -9.39 12.80 6.59
N LEU A 142 -10.41 13.34 7.28
CA LEU A 142 -11.60 12.58 7.68
C LEU A 142 -12.42 12.19 6.44
N ILE A 143 -12.64 13.12 5.53
CA ILE A 143 -13.40 12.88 4.30
C ILE A 143 -12.66 11.88 3.40
N GLN A 144 -11.35 12.07 3.20
CA GLN A 144 -10.53 11.19 2.38
C GLN A 144 -10.50 9.75 2.92
N THR A 145 -10.55 9.56 4.24
CA THR A 145 -10.62 8.22 4.84
C THR A 145 -11.82 7.43 4.30
N GLY A 146 -12.98 8.06 4.23
CA GLY A 146 -14.22 7.43 3.75
C GLY A 146 -14.19 7.18 2.24
N VAL A 147 -13.76 8.18 1.45
CA VAL A 147 -13.60 8.04 0.00
C VAL A 147 -12.60 6.94 -0.34
N ARG A 148 -11.48 6.85 0.39
CA ARG A 148 -10.46 5.81 0.21
C ARG A 148 -10.98 4.41 0.54
N GLN A 149 -11.73 4.25 1.63
CA GLN A 149 -12.40 2.98 1.96
C GLN A 149 -13.34 2.54 0.84
N TYR A 150 -14.07 3.48 0.23
CA TYR A 150 -14.91 3.19 -0.92
C TYR A 150 -14.10 2.80 -2.17
N LEU A 151 -13.02 3.53 -2.48
CA LEU A 151 -12.11 3.21 -3.58
C LEU A 151 -11.54 1.79 -3.47
N HIS A 152 -11.08 1.39 -2.28
CA HIS A 152 -10.59 0.02 -2.04
C HIS A 152 -11.62 -1.06 -2.39
N ARG A 153 -12.90 -0.80 -2.09
CA ARG A 153 -14.00 -1.69 -2.49
C ARG A 153 -14.23 -1.64 -3.99
N MET A 154 -14.18 -0.47 -4.61
CA MET A 154 -14.37 -0.32 -6.05
C MET A 154 -13.25 -0.98 -6.86
N VAL A 155 -12.02 -1.07 -6.36
CA VAL A 155 -10.97 -1.90 -7.00
C VAL A 155 -11.38 -3.37 -7.11
N VAL A 156 -12.10 -3.90 -6.11
CA VAL A 156 -12.60 -5.29 -6.11
C VAL A 156 -13.85 -5.45 -6.98
N CYS A 157 -14.77 -4.48 -6.91
CA CYS A 157 -16.11 -4.60 -7.48
C CYS A 157 -16.22 -4.07 -8.92
N LEU A 158 -15.44 -3.05 -9.30
CA LEU A 158 -15.50 -2.43 -10.63
C LEU A 158 -14.37 -2.92 -11.54
N GLU A 159 -13.27 -3.41 -10.98
CA GLU A 159 -12.07 -3.83 -11.71
C GLU A 159 -11.69 -2.78 -12.76
N LYS A 160 -11.63 -3.12 -14.07
CA LYS A 160 -11.13 -2.21 -15.11
C LYS A 160 -11.89 -0.88 -15.18
N GLU A 161 -13.15 -0.85 -14.77
CA GLU A 161 -13.98 0.37 -14.76
C GLU A 161 -13.50 1.41 -13.74
N ILE A 162 -12.68 1.01 -12.74
CA ILE A 162 -12.10 1.96 -11.76
C ILE A 162 -10.92 2.76 -12.33
N LEU A 163 -10.26 2.23 -13.37
CA LEU A 163 -8.98 2.74 -13.85
C LEU A 163 -9.01 4.21 -14.30
N PRO A 164 -10.07 4.70 -15.00
CA PRO A 164 -10.16 6.10 -15.39
C PRO A 164 -10.19 7.08 -14.21
N PHE A 165 -10.56 6.61 -13.01
CA PHE A 165 -10.69 7.45 -11.82
C PHE A 165 -9.41 7.54 -10.98
N VAL A 166 -8.50 6.57 -11.12
CA VAL A 166 -7.25 6.52 -10.34
C VAL A 166 -6.36 7.75 -10.58
N PRO A 167 -6.13 8.23 -11.82
CA PRO A 167 -5.34 9.45 -12.06
C PRO A 167 -5.90 10.66 -11.30
N VAL A 168 -7.22 10.85 -11.32
CA VAL A 168 -7.89 11.99 -10.66
C VAL A 168 -7.66 11.97 -9.15
N VAL A 169 -7.76 10.80 -8.52
CA VAL A 169 -7.50 10.67 -7.08
C VAL A 169 -6.05 10.99 -6.76
N LEU A 170 -5.12 10.48 -7.56
CA LEU A 170 -3.70 10.66 -7.34
C LEU A 170 -3.27 12.12 -7.55
N GLU A 171 -3.72 12.78 -8.61
CA GLU A 171 -3.44 14.20 -8.86
C GLU A 171 -3.88 15.07 -7.68
N ASN A 172 -5.05 14.80 -7.09
CA ASN A 172 -5.54 15.58 -5.96
C ASN A 172 -4.75 15.31 -4.66
N LEU A 173 -4.34 14.06 -4.43
CA LEU A 173 -3.46 13.72 -3.31
C LEU A 173 -2.12 14.45 -3.42
N LEU A 174 -1.52 14.49 -4.61
CA LEU A 174 -0.21 15.08 -4.84
C LEU A 174 -0.20 16.62 -4.72
N LYS A 175 -1.35 17.31 -4.75
CA LYS A 175 -1.44 18.78 -4.61
C LYS A 175 -1.05 19.30 -3.22
N GLN A 176 -1.39 18.57 -2.16
CA GLN A 176 -1.05 18.93 -0.77
C GLN A 176 -0.70 17.64 -0.02
N PRO A 177 0.54 17.16 -0.16
CA PRO A 177 0.92 15.85 0.36
C PRO A 177 1.30 15.94 1.84
N GLU A 178 0.57 15.21 2.69
CA GLU A 178 0.94 14.96 4.09
C GLU A 178 1.45 13.54 4.28
N ALA A 179 2.32 13.33 5.28
CA ALA A 179 2.94 12.02 5.51
C ALA A 179 1.91 10.91 5.75
N LYS A 180 0.92 11.19 6.58
CA LYS A 180 -0.21 10.31 6.87
C LYS A 180 -1.08 10.02 5.65
N GLU A 181 -1.43 11.05 4.87
CA GLU A 181 -2.27 10.88 3.68
C GLU A 181 -1.60 9.99 2.63
N LEU A 182 -0.31 10.22 2.38
CA LEU A 182 0.49 9.37 1.49
C LEU A 182 0.61 7.95 2.03
N HIS A 183 0.91 7.79 3.33
CA HIS A 183 1.00 6.49 3.98
C HIS A 183 -0.28 5.68 3.80
N ASP A 184 -1.43 6.33 4.03
CA ASP A 184 -2.72 5.68 3.94
C ASP A 184 -3.15 5.40 2.49
N PHE A 185 -2.69 6.18 1.52
CA PHE A 185 -3.04 6.01 0.11
C PHE A 185 -2.24 4.91 -0.58
N LEU A 186 -0.95 4.72 -0.24
CA LEU A 186 -0.09 3.69 -0.85
C LEU A 186 -0.68 2.26 -0.82
N PRO A 187 -1.40 1.83 0.23
CA PRO A 187 -2.18 0.59 0.20
C PRO A 187 -3.13 0.45 -0.99
N LEU A 188 -3.78 1.54 -1.45
CA LEU A 188 -4.66 1.51 -2.62
C LEU A 188 -3.84 1.24 -3.89
N MET A 189 -2.70 1.90 -4.04
CA MET A 189 -1.76 1.63 -5.15
C MET A 189 -1.29 0.17 -5.15
N ASN A 190 -0.96 -0.37 -3.98
CA ASN A 190 -0.59 -1.78 -3.85
C ASN A 190 -1.72 -2.71 -4.28
N GLN A 191 -2.96 -2.41 -3.88
CA GLN A 191 -4.12 -3.18 -4.29
C GLN A 191 -4.33 -3.14 -5.81
N LEU A 192 -4.18 -1.98 -6.44
CA LEU A 192 -4.23 -1.82 -7.90
C LEU A 192 -3.15 -2.66 -8.60
N ILE A 193 -1.90 -2.59 -8.14
CA ILE A 193 -0.78 -3.38 -8.68
C ILE A 193 -1.09 -4.88 -8.57
N MET A 194 -1.49 -5.36 -7.41
CA MET A 194 -1.81 -6.78 -7.20
C MET A 194 -2.99 -7.25 -8.06
N LYS A 195 -3.99 -6.40 -8.25
CA LYS A 195 -5.22 -6.73 -9.00
C LYS A 195 -5.01 -6.73 -10.51
N PHE A 196 -4.29 -5.75 -11.04
CA PHE A 196 -4.16 -5.53 -12.48
C PHE A 196 -2.81 -5.97 -13.07
N LYS A 197 -1.76 -6.11 -12.24
CA LYS A 197 -0.42 -6.56 -12.64
C LYS A 197 0.09 -5.81 -13.88
N ALA A 198 0.58 -6.52 -14.90
CA ALA A 198 1.08 -5.93 -16.15
C ALA A 198 0.14 -4.90 -16.80
N ALA A 199 -1.19 -5.04 -16.65
CA ALA A 199 -2.15 -4.11 -17.26
C ALA A 199 -2.09 -2.68 -16.67
N ILE A 200 -1.60 -2.51 -15.44
CA ILE A 200 -1.49 -1.19 -14.80
C ILE A 200 -0.14 -0.51 -15.08
N VAL A 201 0.83 -1.22 -15.69
CA VAL A 201 2.19 -0.70 -15.94
C VAL A 201 2.20 0.61 -16.74
N PRO A 202 1.43 0.79 -17.83
CA PRO A 202 1.44 2.05 -18.57
C PRO A 202 1.00 3.26 -17.73
N PHE A 203 0.00 3.05 -16.85
CA PHE A 203 -0.44 4.08 -15.91
C PHE A 203 0.63 4.35 -14.86
N LEU A 204 1.18 3.30 -14.24
CA LEU A 204 2.23 3.44 -13.23
C LEU A 204 3.46 4.16 -13.76
N GLN A 205 3.87 3.92 -15.01
CA GLN A 205 5.01 4.61 -15.62
C GLN A 205 4.84 6.13 -15.65
N GLN A 206 3.62 6.63 -15.85
CA GLN A 206 3.34 8.06 -15.88
C GLN A 206 3.39 8.69 -14.49
N VAL A 207 3.01 7.94 -13.45
CA VAL A 207 2.80 8.48 -12.11
C VAL A 207 3.86 8.10 -11.08
N PHE A 208 4.70 7.10 -11.38
CA PHE A 208 5.66 6.52 -10.46
C PHE A 208 6.65 7.56 -9.93
N MET A 209 7.37 8.27 -10.82
CA MET A 209 8.34 9.27 -10.37
C MET A 209 7.70 10.47 -9.69
N PRO A 210 6.60 11.07 -10.20
CA PRO A 210 5.88 12.11 -9.45
C PRO A 210 5.54 11.69 -8.02
N LEU A 211 5.02 10.47 -7.82
CA LEU A 211 4.70 9.95 -6.49
C LEU A 211 5.96 9.75 -5.64
N VAL A 212 7.02 9.15 -6.18
CA VAL A 212 8.29 8.91 -5.47
C VAL A 212 8.92 10.23 -5.05
N SER A 213 9.00 11.22 -5.94
CA SER A 213 9.51 12.55 -5.65
C SER A 213 8.73 13.24 -4.53
N THR A 214 7.39 13.16 -4.56
CA THR A 214 6.54 13.72 -3.51
C THR A 214 6.74 13.03 -2.17
N ILE A 215 6.87 11.70 -2.14
CA ILE A 215 7.18 10.95 -0.91
C ILE A 215 8.50 11.43 -0.32
N PHE A 216 9.56 11.54 -1.12
CA PHE A 216 10.86 12.00 -0.64
C PHE A 216 10.86 13.46 -0.24
N GLN A 217 10.09 14.32 -0.90
CA GLN A 217 9.90 15.70 -0.47
C GLN A 217 9.31 15.74 0.95
N VAL A 218 8.22 14.99 1.20
CA VAL A 218 7.58 14.93 2.52
C VAL A 218 8.50 14.33 3.60
N LEU A 219 9.26 13.28 3.26
CA LEU A 219 10.23 12.67 4.17
C LEU A 219 11.41 13.60 4.50
N SER A 220 11.82 14.44 3.56
CA SER A 220 12.96 15.36 3.71
C SER A 220 12.60 16.68 4.39
N THR A 221 11.32 17.04 4.47
CA THR A 221 10.86 18.21 5.21
C THR A 221 11.34 18.10 6.66
N PRO A 222 12.04 19.10 7.23
CA PRO A 222 12.42 19.08 8.64
C PRO A 222 11.18 19.00 9.54
N SER A 223 11.21 18.18 10.58
CA SER A 223 10.21 18.17 11.65
C SER A 223 10.88 18.52 12.97
N ASP A 224 10.13 19.13 13.88
CA ASP A 224 10.59 19.34 15.26
C ASP A 224 10.89 17.98 15.90
N ASP A 225 12.04 17.84 16.56
CA ASP A 225 12.44 16.61 17.25
C ASP A 225 11.48 16.26 18.41
N LEU A 226 10.74 17.24 18.92
CA LEU A 226 9.70 17.04 19.93
C LEU A 226 8.36 16.55 19.33
N ASP A 227 8.17 16.69 18.01
CA ASP A 227 6.98 16.23 17.30
C ASP A 227 7.06 14.75 16.97
N GLN A 228 6.80 13.94 18.00
CA GLN A 228 6.77 12.48 17.89
C GLN A 228 5.69 11.99 16.91
N VAL A 229 4.60 12.74 16.71
CA VAL A 229 3.51 12.33 15.81
C VAL A 229 4.01 12.37 14.36
N THR A 230 4.57 13.50 13.94
CA THR A 230 5.13 13.63 12.59
C THR A 230 6.29 12.66 12.35
N ALA A 231 7.13 12.42 13.36
CA ALA A 231 8.21 11.43 13.26
C ALA A 231 7.68 10.01 13.02
N VAL A 232 6.62 9.60 13.72
CA VAL A 232 5.96 8.29 13.53
C VAL A 232 5.32 8.21 12.15
N GLU A 233 4.61 9.26 11.70
CA GLU A 233 3.96 9.30 10.40
C GLU A 233 4.96 9.19 9.24
N LYS A 234 6.10 9.89 9.32
CA LYS A 234 7.18 9.76 8.33
C LYS A 234 7.78 8.36 8.31
N LYS A 235 7.99 7.74 9.48
CA LYS A 235 8.45 6.35 9.57
C LYS A 235 7.45 5.38 8.92
N MET A 236 6.16 5.59 9.15
CA MET A 236 5.08 4.81 8.52
C MET A 236 5.04 5.00 7.00
N LEU A 237 5.19 6.24 6.52
CA LEU A 237 5.28 6.55 5.10
C LEU A 237 6.47 5.85 4.44
N GLN A 238 7.64 5.90 5.07
CA GLN A 238 8.85 5.26 4.57
C GLN A 238 8.70 3.73 4.46
N ARG A 239 8.08 3.08 5.44
CA ARG A 239 7.71 1.65 5.35
C ARG A 239 6.75 1.38 4.20
N SER A 240 5.73 2.22 4.02
CA SER A 240 4.77 2.10 2.91
C SER A 240 5.43 2.27 1.54
N TYR A 241 6.43 3.14 1.42
CA TYR A 241 7.23 3.30 0.20
C TYR A 241 7.97 2.02 -0.16
N TYR A 242 8.66 1.39 0.79
CA TYR A 242 9.33 0.11 0.52
C TYR A 242 8.34 -1.01 0.21
N LEU A 243 7.18 -1.05 0.88
CA LEU A 243 6.11 -1.98 0.52
C LEU A 243 5.60 -1.74 -0.91
N PHE A 244 5.48 -0.49 -1.33
CA PHE A 244 5.09 -0.14 -2.70
C PHE A 244 6.10 -0.63 -3.74
N LEU A 245 7.39 -0.37 -3.52
CA LEU A 245 8.45 -0.92 -4.39
C LEU A 245 8.44 -2.45 -4.44
N SER A 246 8.37 -3.07 -3.26
CA SER A 246 8.28 -4.53 -3.15
C SER A 246 7.08 -5.08 -3.91
N THR A 247 5.93 -4.41 -3.84
CA THR A 247 4.70 -4.81 -4.54
C THR A 247 4.87 -4.74 -6.06
N ILE A 248 5.48 -3.66 -6.59
CA ILE A 248 5.79 -3.53 -8.02
C ILE A 248 6.67 -4.69 -8.50
N ILE A 249 7.76 -4.96 -7.77
CA ILE A 249 8.75 -5.98 -8.13
C ILE A 249 8.15 -7.39 -8.05
N SER A 250 7.23 -7.62 -7.11
CA SER A 250 6.65 -8.94 -6.85
C SER A 250 5.47 -9.31 -7.76
N ASN A 251 4.91 -8.37 -8.51
CA ASN A 251 3.68 -8.55 -9.29
C ASN A 251 3.88 -8.28 -10.78
N ASP A 252 5.04 -8.66 -11.33
CA ASP A 252 5.37 -8.55 -12.76
C ASP A 252 5.27 -7.12 -13.31
N CYS A 253 5.48 -6.10 -12.47
CA CYS A 253 5.43 -4.69 -12.84
C CYS A 253 6.81 -4.03 -12.87
N LEU A 254 7.89 -4.83 -12.93
CA LEU A 254 9.27 -4.34 -12.86
C LEU A 254 9.61 -3.36 -13.99
N ASP A 255 8.92 -3.43 -15.12
CA ASP A 255 9.05 -2.48 -16.24
C ASP A 255 8.73 -1.03 -15.86
N VAL A 256 7.98 -0.81 -14.78
CA VAL A 256 7.77 0.54 -14.21
C VAL A 256 9.10 1.11 -13.71
N ILE A 257 9.92 0.30 -13.06
CA ILE A 257 11.22 0.71 -12.50
C ILE A 257 12.28 0.70 -13.61
N LYS A 258 12.29 -0.33 -14.45
CA LYS A 258 13.29 -0.53 -15.52
C LYS A 258 13.30 0.61 -16.54
N ASN A 259 12.12 1.16 -16.87
CA ASN A 259 11.97 2.16 -17.91
C ASN A 259 12.17 3.61 -17.40
N GLN A 260 12.59 3.79 -16.15
CA GLN A 260 12.95 5.11 -15.63
C GLN A 260 14.28 5.57 -16.21
N GLU A 261 14.48 6.90 -16.21
CA GLU A 261 15.79 7.48 -16.53
C GLU A 261 16.89 6.93 -15.62
N MET A 262 18.10 6.81 -16.15
CA MET A 262 19.21 6.13 -15.46
C MET A 262 19.53 6.76 -14.10
N ASN A 263 19.43 8.09 -13.98
CA ASN A 263 19.64 8.81 -12.72
C ASN A 263 18.54 8.47 -11.70
N ASN A 264 17.28 8.48 -12.12
CA ASN A 264 16.13 8.15 -11.27
C ASN A 264 16.21 6.70 -10.78
N LEU A 265 16.54 5.77 -11.67
CA LEU A 265 16.76 4.37 -11.32
C LEU A 265 17.90 4.23 -10.29
N HIS A 266 19.04 4.88 -10.53
CA HIS A 266 20.17 4.82 -9.61
C HIS A 266 19.81 5.35 -8.22
N SER A 267 19.19 6.53 -8.15
CA SER A 267 18.70 7.10 -6.90
C SER A 267 17.69 6.18 -6.20
N LEU A 268 16.76 5.57 -6.95
CA LEU A 268 15.80 4.62 -6.40
C LEU A 268 16.51 3.41 -5.77
N LEU A 269 17.48 2.81 -6.47
CA LEU A 269 18.23 1.68 -5.95
C LEU A 269 19.07 2.04 -4.71
N LEU A 270 19.63 3.25 -4.66
CA LEU A 270 20.32 3.76 -3.47
C LEU A 270 19.38 3.92 -2.26
N THR A 271 18.12 4.31 -2.47
CA THR A 271 17.16 4.41 -1.36
C THR A 271 16.86 3.05 -0.72
N VAL A 272 16.91 1.97 -1.51
CA VAL A 272 16.78 0.60 -1.02
C VAL A 272 18.04 0.19 -0.23
N VAL A 273 19.22 0.54 -0.72
CA VAL A 273 20.50 0.31 -0.02
C VAL A 273 20.51 1.01 1.34
N GLN A 274 20.15 2.28 1.38
CA GLN A 274 20.02 3.06 2.62
C GLN A 274 18.98 2.43 3.56
N GLY A 275 17.86 1.97 3.02
CA GLY A 275 16.83 1.27 3.80
C GLY A 275 17.28 -0.04 4.42
N ALA A 276 18.20 -0.76 3.76
CA ALA A 276 18.79 -1.99 4.29
C ALA A 276 19.89 -1.72 5.34
N ALA A 277 20.68 -0.66 5.17
CA ALA A 277 21.91 -0.46 5.93
C ALA A 277 21.87 0.65 6.99
N ASP A 278 21.15 1.75 6.74
CA ASP A 278 21.25 2.97 7.55
C ASP A 278 19.99 3.26 8.39
N ILE A 279 18.83 2.77 7.97
CA ILE A 279 17.58 2.99 8.70
C ILE A 279 17.48 2.01 9.88
N PRO A 280 17.37 2.48 11.14
CA PRO A 280 17.24 1.63 12.32
C PRO A 280 15.79 1.12 12.47
N ASP A 281 15.29 0.47 11.43
CA ASP A 281 13.95 -0.10 11.39
C ASP A 281 13.99 -1.53 10.83
N PRO A 282 13.97 -2.57 11.68
CA PRO A 282 14.13 -3.95 11.24
C PRO A 282 13.11 -4.40 10.17
N GLN A 283 11.89 -3.85 10.21
CA GLN A 283 10.86 -4.15 9.21
C GLN A 283 11.22 -3.57 7.84
N SER A 284 11.66 -2.31 7.77
CA SER A 284 12.15 -1.70 6.53
C SER A 284 13.41 -2.38 6.01
N GLN A 285 14.37 -2.72 6.89
CA GLN A 285 15.59 -3.42 6.53
C GLN A 285 15.29 -4.78 5.89
N LYS A 286 14.43 -5.58 6.54
CA LYS A 286 13.94 -6.85 6.00
C LYS A 286 13.32 -6.68 4.62
N MET A 287 12.44 -5.68 4.44
CA MET A 287 11.81 -5.39 3.15
C MET A 287 12.85 -5.02 2.09
N CYS A 288 13.84 -4.19 2.43
CA CYS A 288 14.89 -3.76 1.51
C CYS A 288 15.79 -4.91 1.09
N TYR A 289 16.20 -5.81 2.01
CA TYR A 289 16.94 -7.02 1.63
C TYR A 289 16.13 -7.91 0.69
N ASN A 290 14.82 -8.04 0.91
CA ASN A 290 13.95 -8.80 0.02
C ASN A 290 13.82 -8.16 -1.37
N ILE A 291 13.71 -6.83 -1.43
CA ILE A 291 13.73 -6.05 -2.69
C ILE A 291 15.05 -6.30 -3.43
N MET A 292 16.19 -6.12 -2.74
CA MET A 292 17.52 -6.35 -3.31
C MET A 292 17.63 -7.76 -3.88
N LYS A 293 17.22 -8.77 -3.11
CA LYS A 293 17.19 -10.17 -3.55
C LYS A 293 16.41 -10.32 -4.85
N LYS A 294 15.17 -9.84 -4.94
CA LYS A 294 14.32 -9.97 -6.15
C LYS A 294 14.91 -9.24 -7.36
N LEU A 295 15.54 -8.10 -7.14
CA LEU A 295 16.27 -7.39 -8.19
C LEU A 295 17.48 -8.18 -8.68
N VAL A 296 18.24 -8.82 -7.78
CA VAL A 296 19.32 -9.74 -8.15
C VAL A 296 18.78 -10.97 -8.88
N GLU A 297 17.64 -11.53 -8.45
CA GLU A 297 16.98 -12.65 -9.14
C GLU A 297 16.66 -12.30 -10.61
N THR A 298 16.28 -11.05 -10.87
CA THR A 298 15.81 -10.61 -12.19
C THR A 298 16.94 -10.05 -13.06
N TRP A 299 17.83 -9.24 -12.49
CA TRP A 299 18.85 -8.49 -13.22
C TRP A 299 20.29 -8.94 -12.95
N GLY A 300 20.52 -9.90 -12.05
CA GLY A 300 21.85 -10.40 -11.72
C GLY A 300 22.46 -11.35 -12.75
N GLY A 301 21.67 -11.87 -13.69
CA GLY A 301 22.12 -12.80 -14.74
C GLY A 301 22.70 -12.12 -15.98
N PRO A 302 23.17 -12.90 -16.97
CA PRO A 302 23.82 -12.38 -18.20
C PRO A 302 22.89 -11.51 -19.06
N ASN A 303 21.58 -11.75 -19.01
CA ASN A 303 20.56 -10.96 -19.71
C ASN A 303 19.94 -9.86 -18.81
N GLY A 304 20.65 -9.50 -17.74
CA GLY A 304 20.22 -8.51 -16.77
C GLY A 304 20.29 -7.08 -17.29
N LEU A 305 19.87 -6.14 -16.46
CA LEU A 305 19.95 -4.72 -16.77
C LEU A 305 21.42 -4.25 -16.85
N ALA A 306 21.76 -3.51 -17.90
CA ALA A 306 23.11 -2.98 -18.09
C ALA A 306 23.57 -2.15 -16.89
N GLY A 307 24.79 -2.39 -16.41
CA GLY A 307 25.35 -1.70 -15.23
C GLY A 307 24.81 -2.17 -13.87
N PHE A 308 23.73 -2.96 -13.81
CA PHE A 308 23.18 -3.45 -12.54
C PHE A 308 24.16 -4.33 -11.77
N VAL A 309 24.93 -5.15 -12.49
CA VAL A 309 25.98 -6.01 -11.93
C VAL A 309 27.01 -5.20 -11.14
N ASP A 310 27.52 -4.14 -11.75
CA ASP A 310 28.53 -3.26 -11.13
C ASP A 310 27.95 -2.58 -9.90
N PHE A 311 26.71 -2.07 -10.01
CA PHE A 311 25.97 -1.50 -8.89
C PHE A 311 25.74 -2.52 -7.75
N MET A 312 25.39 -3.76 -8.09
CA MET A 312 25.18 -4.83 -7.11
C MET A 312 26.45 -5.07 -6.28
N TYR A 313 27.61 -5.19 -6.92
CA TYR A 313 28.89 -5.38 -6.22
C TYR A 313 29.33 -4.14 -5.42
N LYS A 314 29.03 -2.94 -5.90
CA LYS A 314 29.45 -1.67 -5.27
C LYS A 314 28.49 -1.14 -4.21
N SER A 315 27.24 -1.60 -4.17
CA SER A 315 26.22 -1.03 -3.28
C SER A 315 25.39 -2.10 -2.56
N PHE A 316 24.86 -3.10 -3.26
CA PHE A 316 24.04 -4.14 -2.61
C PHE A 316 24.88 -5.06 -1.71
N LEU A 317 26.00 -5.57 -2.23
CA LEU A 317 26.90 -6.41 -1.47
C LEU A 317 27.41 -5.66 -0.22
N PRO A 318 27.87 -4.40 -0.31
CA PRO A 318 28.24 -3.65 0.88
C PRO A 318 27.13 -3.48 1.92
N ALA A 319 25.90 -3.21 1.49
CA ALA A 319 24.77 -3.08 2.40
C ALA A 319 24.56 -4.34 3.25
N CYS A 320 24.75 -5.53 2.67
CA CYS A 320 24.63 -6.82 3.37
C CYS A 320 25.66 -7.02 4.50
N PHE A 321 26.79 -6.31 4.47
CA PHE A 321 27.80 -6.37 5.54
C PHE A 321 27.75 -5.16 6.47
N LEU A 322 27.54 -3.96 5.91
CA LEU A 322 27.50 -2.72 6.69
C LEU A 322 26.26 -2.64 7.58
N GLY A 323 25.10 -3.06 7.09
CA GLY A 323 23.85 -3.02 7.83
C GLY A 323 23.91 -3.83 9.12
N PRO A 324 24.23 -5.15 9.07
CA PRO A 324 24.35 -5.96 10.27
C PRO A 324 25.43 -5.49 11.23
N MET A 325 26.47 -4.76 10.77
CA MET A 325 27.53 -4.20 11.62
C MET A 325 27.11 -2.94 12.39
N LYS A 326 25.99 -2.28 12.05
CA LYS A 326 25.54 -1.09 12.78
C LYS A 326 25.22 -1.40 14.25
N PRO A 327 25.44 -0.45 15.18
CA PRO A 327 25.05 -0.60 16.59
C PRO A 327 23.55 -0.82 16.78
N THR A 328 22.73 -0.26 15.90
CA THR A 328 21.27 -0.37 15.92
C THR A 328 20.74 -1.75 15.47
N PHE A 329 21.60 -2.61 14.93
CA PHE A 329 21.25 -3.95 14.47
C PHE A 329 21.59 -5.00 15.55
N ASP A 330 20.71 -5.16 16.54
CA ASP A 330 20.90 -6.15 17.63
C ASP A 330 20.67 -7.58 17.12
N LEU A 331 21.70 -8.44 17.10
CA LEU A 331 21.60 -9.82 16.59
C LEU A 331 20.82 -10.78 17.51
N ASN A 332 20.47 -10.34 18.72
CA ASN A 332 19.65 -11.09 19.67
C ASN A 332 18.16 -10.76 19.54
N ASP A 333 17.81 -9.63 18.93
CA ASP A 333 16.42 -9.28 18.64
C ASP A 333 15.82 -10.19 17.54
N GLY A 334 14.52 -10.49 17.70
CA GLY A 334 13.80 -11.36 16.78
C GLY A 334 13.58 -10.72 15.40
N GLN A 335 13.34 -9.41 15.34
CA GLN A 335 13.02 -8.72 14.08
C GLN A 335 14.27 -8.51 13.23
N THR A 336 15.38 -8.09 13.84
CA THR A 336 16.70 -8.01 13.19
C THR A 336 17.20 -9.38 12.76
N SER A 337 16.93 -10.46 13.51
CA SER A 337 17.23 -11.83 13.10
C SER A 337 16.47 -12.25 11.84
N LEU A 338 15.23 -11.78 11.66
CA LEU A 338 14.49 -11.95 10.41
C LEU A 338 15.10 -11.14 9.27
N ALA A 339 15.48 -9.88 9.51
CA ALA A 339 16.16 -9.05 8.53
C ALA A 339 17.50 -9.67 8.08
N LEU A 340 18.28 -10.23 9.02
CA LEU A 340 19.52 -10.95 8.73
C LEU A 340 19.24 -12.22 7.90
N GLY A 341 18.10 -12.87 8.12
CA GLY A 341 17.66 -13.99 7.29
C GLY A 341 17.44 -13.59 5.83
N GLU A 342 16.80 -12.45 5.58
CA GLU A 342 16.64 -11.92 4.21
C GLU A 342 17.97 -11.46 3.62
N CYS A 343 18.85 -10.85 4.43
CA CYS A 343 20.22 -10.51 4.03
C CYS A 343 20.99 -11.75 3.56
N ALA A 344 20.93 -12.84 4.33
CA ALA A 344 21.55 -14.12 3.98
C ALA A 344 21.03 -14.68 2.64
N GLN A 345 19.71 -14.61 2.42
CA GLN A 345 19.11 -15.02 1.15
C GLN A 345 19.54 -14.13 -0.02
N CYS A 346 19.72 -12.82 0.22
CA CYS A 346 20.20 -11.89 -0.80
C CYS A 346 21.63 -12.24 -1.24
N LEU A 347 22.55 -12.45 -0.29
CA LEU A 347 23.94 -12.88 -0.57
C LEU A 347 24.00 -14.18 -1.35
N ARG A 348 23.16 -15.14 -0.97
CA ARG A 348 23.05 -16.41 -1.69
C ARG A 348 22.50 -16.25 -3.10
N CYS A 349 21.50 -15.40 -3.28
CA CYS A 349 20.97 -15.11 -4.60
C CYS A 349 22.05 -14.53 -5.52
N MET A 350 22.94 -13.67 -4.99
CA MET A 350 24.10 -13.18 -5.75
C MET A 350 25.04 -14.33 -6.14
N LEU A 351 25.31 -15.27 -5.23
CA LEU A 351 26.07 -16.48 -5.54
C LEU A 351 25.36 -17.33 -6.61
N ASP A 352 24.07 -17.59 -6.47
CA ASP A 352 23.30 -18.42 -7.41
C ASP A 352 23.30 -17.82 -8.82
N LYS A 353 23.30 -16.48 -8.94
CA LYS A 353 23.31 -15.80 -10.24
C LYS A 353 24.68 -15.68 -10.88
N ARG A 354 25.77 -15.65 -10.10
CA ARG A 354 27.13 -15.35 -10.57
C ARG A 354 28.14 -16.46 -10.40
N GLY A 355 27.81 -17.45 -9.57
CA GLY A 355 28.66 -18.58 -9.28
C GLY A 355 30.04 -18.16 -8.79
N GLN A 356 31.06 -18.76 -9.38
CA GLN A 356 32.44 -18.64 -8.94
C GLN A 356 32.99 -17.21 -8.99
N GLU A 357 32.56 -16.40 -9.96
CA GLU A 357 32.99 -15.01 -10.08
C GLU A 357 32.66 -14.20 -8.81
N PHE A 358 31.47 -14.40 -8.25
CA PHE A 358 31.06 -13.73 -7.02
C PHE A 358 31.92 -14.14 -5.83
N LEU A 359 32.26 -15.43 -5.71
CA LEU A 359 33.15 -15.91 -4.65
C LEU A 359 34.56 -15.33 -4.79
N THR A 360 35.07 -15.25 -6.02
CA THR A 360 36.37 -14.63 -6.29
C THR A 360 36.36 -13.16 -5.89
N TYR A 361 35.39 -12.36 -6.36
CA TYR A 361 35.28 -10.95 -5.98
C TYR A 361 35.15 -10.77 -4.46
N LEU A 362 34.31 -11.59 -3.81
CA LEU A 362 34.08 -11.53 -2.38
C LEU A 362 35.37 -11.79 -1.59
N SER A 363 36.14 -12.81 -1.97
CA SER A 363 37.34 -13.26 -1.26
C SER A 363 38.59 -12.44 -1.57
N THR A 364 38.75 -11.95 -2.79
CA THR A 364 39.99 -11.27 -3.22
C THR A 364 39.88 -9.75 -3.21
N ASP A 365 38.68 -9.19 -3.34
CA ASP A 365 38.48 -7.73 -3.44
C ASP A 365 37.69 -7.16 -2.26
N TYR A 366 36.47 -7.64 -2.01
CA TYR A 366 35.59 -6.96 -1.07
C TYR A 366 35.93 -7.20 0.41
N LEU A 367 35.97 -8.45 0.88
CA LEU A 367 36.22 -8.74 2.30
C LEU A 367 37.62 -8.35 2.79
N PRO A 368 38.70 -8.46 1.99
CA PRO A 368 40.01 -7.95 2.41
C PRO A 368 40.00 -6.45 2.68
N LYS A 369 39.22 -5.64 1.93
CA LYS A 369 39.07 -4.19 2.18
C LYS A 369 38.38 -3.88 3.50
N LEU A 370 37.61 -4.82 4.04
CA LEU A 370 37.01 -4.74 5.37
C LEU A 370 37.93 -5.25 6.48
N ASN A 371 39.19 -5.61 6.15
CA ASN A 371 40.17 -6.21 7.06
C ASN A 371 39.68 -7.53 7.69
N VAL A 372 38.86 -8.30 6.98
CA VAL A 372 38.42 -9.63 7.44
C VAL A 372 39.59 -10.62 7.31
N PRO A 373 39.93 -11.41 8.35
CA PRO A 373 41.00 -12.41 8.29
C PRO A 373 40.78 -13.45 7.19
N ALA A 374 41.86 -13.91 6.57
CA ALA A 374 41.80 -14.86 5.44
C ALA A 374 41.07 -16.17 5.77
N GLU A 375 41.21 -16.68 7.00
CA GLU A 375 40.50 -17.86 7.50
C GLU A 375 38.98 -17.62 7.52
N ASN A 376 38.53 -16.50 8.08
CA ASN A 376 37.11 -16.12 8.11
C ASN A 376 36.54 -15.89 6.70
N ILE A 377 37.35 -15.39 5.76
CA ILE A 377 36.96 -15.24 4.35
C ILE A 377 36.68 -16.61 3.73
N GLN A 378 37.57 -17.59 3.95
CA GLN A 378 37.41 -18.95 3.43
C GLN A 378 36.18 -19.63 4.05
N GLU A 379 36.04 -19.56 5.38
CA GLU A 379 34.87 -20.12 6.07
C GLU A 379 33.55 -19.51 5.56
N LEU A 380 33.50 -18.20 5.37
CA LEU A 380 32.30 -17.52 4.86
C LEU A 380 31.97 -17.96 3.43
N CYS A 381 32.99 -18.12 2.57
CA CYS A 381 32.80 -18.60 1.20
C CYS A 381 32.29 -20.04 1.17
N GLU A 382 32.77 -20.92 2.04
CA GLU A 382 32.27 -22.30 2.17
C GLU A 382 30.86 -22.33 2.77
N ALA A 383 30.61 -21.54 3.82
CA ALA A 383 29.28 -21.43 4.43
C ALA A 383 28.23 -20.94 3.42
N LEU A 384 28.59 -20.02 2.52
CA LEU A 384 27.69 -19.49 1.50
C LEU A 384 27.21 -20.57 0.51
N LYS A 385 28.00 -21.62 0.28
CA LYS A 385 27.66 -22.77 -0.57
C LYS A 385 26.71 -23.79 0.10
N THR A 386 26.51 -23.70 1.42
CA THR A 386 25.65 -24.63 2.17
C THR A 386 24.15 -24.35 1.95
N ASP A 387 23.24 -25.00 2.68
CA ASP A 387 21.80 -24.72 2.63
C ASP A 387 21.40 -23.46 3.43
N ASN A 388 20.18 -22.96 3.21
CA ASN A 388 19.77 -21.63 3.69
C ASN A 388 19.79 -21.54 5.22
N LYS A 389 19.45 -22.64 5.88
CA LYS A 389 19.38 -22.72 7.34
C LYS A 389 20.79 -22.69 7.93
N THR A 390 21.69 -23.47 7.35
CA THR A 390 23.10 -23.53 7.78
C THR A 390 23.79 -22.18 7.56
N PHE A 391 23.67 -21.61 6.37
CA PHE A 391 24.29 -20.31 6.06
C PHE A 391 23.77 -19.18 6.97
N ARG A 392 22.45 -19.11 7.22
CA ARG A 392 21.87 -18.10 8.12
C ARG A 392 22.43 -18.20 9.53
N THR A 393 22.62 -19.43 10.03
CA THR A 393 23.18 -19.68 11.36
C THR A 393 24.64 -19.24 11.42
N TYR A 394 25.43 -19.60 10.39
CA TYR A 394 26.81 -19.16 10.25
C TYR A 394 26.90 -17.63 10.21
N LEU A 395 26.09 -16.97 9.38
CA LEU A 395 26.13 -15.53 9.20
C LEU A 395 25.82 -14.76 10.50
N LYS A 396 24.88 -15.25 11.31
CA LYS A 396 24.64 -14.69 12.66
C LYS A 396 25.88 -14.77 13.53
N ASN A 397 26.54 -15.92 13.59
CA ASN A 397 27.74 -16.12 14.39
C ASN A 397 28.92 -15.29 13.87
N PHE A 398 29.05 -15.15 12.55
CA PHE A 398 30.05 -14.31 11.91
C PHE A 398 29.94 -12.86 12.38
N PHE A 399 28.73 -12.27 12.34
CA PHE A 399 28.55 -10.89 12.80
C PHE A 399 28.63 -10.73 14.31
N LEU A 400 28.23 -11.74 15.10
CA LEU A 400 28.43 -11.71 16.56
C LEU A 400 29.92 -11.62 16.92
N LYS A 401 30.76 -12.44 16.27
CA LYS A 401 32.22 -12.41 16.43
C LYS A 401 32.84 -11.11 15.91
N ALA A 402 32.27 -10.53 14.85
CA ALA A 402 32.78 -9.27 14.29
C ALA A 402 32.43 -8.04 15.15
N LYS A 403 31.39 -8.13 15.99
CA LYS A 403 30.96 -7.07 16.92
C LYS A 403 31.57 -7.17 18.32
N SER A 404 32.06 -8.35 18.71
CA SER A 404 32.82 -8.56 19.94
C SER A 404 34.24 -8.09 19.78
#